data_AF-J5PIB3-F1
#
_entry.id   AF-J5PIB3-F1
#
_cell.length_a   1.000
_cell.length_b   1.000
_cell.length_c   1.000
_cell.angle_alpha   90.00
_cell.angle_beta   90.00
_cell.angle_gamma   90.00
#
_symmetry.space_group_name_H-M   'P 1'
#
loop_
_entity.id
_entity.type
_entity.pdbx_description
1 polymer ?
#
loop_
_entity_poly.entity_id
_entity_poly.type
_entity_poly.pdbx_seq_one_letter_code
_entity_poly.pdbx_strand_id
1 'polypeptide(L)'
;MSVLLLSDDGRAVGRICEASFIDEGTVREHRVLYERHGRAGVERLAYQGGSGPLRRDQIVTLEAFVDETAPPTACEVCAFVAGRFGVHYGPNALSKLLKPLASYSRSRKASRPRPTRRCSGVSWRTF
;
A
#
# COMPACT_ATOMS: atom_id res chain seq x y z
N MET A 1 15.84 -2.32 -18.23
CA MET A 1 16.44 -3.28 -19.20
C MET A 1 17.51 -4.18 -18.57
N SER A 2 18.18 -3.77 -17.48
CA SER A 2 19.17 -4.62 -16.76
C SER A 2 18.58 -5.91 -16.18
N VAL A 3 17.32 -5.91 -15.73
CA VAL A 3 16.67 -7.07 -15.09
C VAL A 3 16.63 -8.32 -15.98
N LEU A 4 16.33 -8.15 -17.28
CA LEU A 4 16.25 -9.28 -18.22
C LEU A 4 17.62 -9.89 -18.50
N LEU A 5 18.64 -9.06 -18.70
CA LEU A 5 20.02 -9.51 -18.92
C LEU A 5 20.53 -10.31 -17.72
N LEU A 6 20.29 -9.81 -16.50
CA LEU A 6 20.66 -10.52 -15.27
C LEU A 6 19.88 -11.84 -15.09
N SER A 7 18.66 -11.92 -15.62
CA SER A 7 17.85 -13.16 -15.59
C SER A 7 18.38 -14.19 -16.59
N ASP A 8 18.81 -13.75 -17.78
CA ASP A 8 19.40 -14.63 -18.80
C ASP A 8 20.78 -15.16 -18.39
N ASP A 9 21.52 -14.40 -17.57
CA ASP A 9 22.75 -14.86 -16.91
C ASP A 9 22.51 -15.98 -15.85
N GLY A 10 21.27 -16.43 -15.68
CA GLY A 10 20.90 -17.49 -14.73
C GLY A 10 21.01 -17.07 -13.27
N ARG A 11 21.07 -15.76 -12.97
CA ARG A 11 21.14 -15.28 -11.59
C ARG A 11 19.84 -15.57 -10.86
N ALA A 12 19.96 -15.95 -9.59
CA ALA A 12 18.80 -16.11 -8.73
C ALA A 12 18.03 -14.79 -8.59
N VAL A 13 16.69 -14.88 -8.57
CA VAL A 13 15.79 -13.71 -8.53
C VAL A 13 16.12 -12.76 -7.38
N GLY A 14 16.45 -13.28 -6.20
CA GLY A 14 16.86 -12.46 -5.05
C GLY A 14 18.10 -11.60 -5.33
N ARG A 15 19.10 -12.13 -6.05
CA ARG A 15 20.31 -11.37 -6.45
C ARG A 15 19.99 -10.28 -7.47
N ILE A 16 19.01 -10.53 -8.34
CA ILE A 16 18.54 -9.54 -9.31
C ILE A 16 17.80 -8.41 -8.60
N CYS A 17 16.98 -8.74 -7.60
CA CYS A 17 16.29 -7.76 -6.75
C CYS A 17 17.30 -6.87 -6.02
N GLU A 18 18.34 -7.47 -5.40
CA GLU A 18 19.44 -6.74 -4.75
C GLU A 18 20.16 -5.79 -5.72
N ALA A 19 20.55 -6.29 -6.90
CA ALA A 19 21.29 -5.50 -7.88
C ALA A 19 20.46 -4.39 -8.55
N SER A 20 19.14 -4.59 -8.64
CA SER A 20 18.25 -3.68 -9.36
C SER A 20 17.41 -2.79 -8.45
N PHE A 21 17.44 -3.02 -7.13
CA PHE A 21 16.60 -2.34 -6.12
C PHE A 21 15.10 -2.38 -6.45
N ILE A 22 14.64 -3.51 -6.99
CA ILE A 22 13.26 -3.74 -7.41
C ILE A 22 12.76 -5.00 -6.71
N ASP A 23 11.46 -5.06 -6.38
CA ASP A 23 10.87 -6.24 -5.74
C ASP A 23 10.76 -7.43 -6.70
N GLU A 24 10.67 -8.62 -6.11
CA GLU A 24 10.60 -9.88 -6.86
C GLU A 24 9.38 -9.98 -7.80
N GLY A 25 8.24 -9.42 -7.39
CA GLY A 25 7.03 -9.41 -8.22
C GLY A 25 7.26 -8.63 -9.51
N THR A 26 7.84 -7.44 -9.37
CA THR A 26 8.22 -6.63 -10.52
C THR A 26 9.28 -7.31 -11.39
N VAL A 27 10.30 -7.98 -10.81
CA VAL A 27 11.29 -8.75 -11.59
C VAL A 27 10.63 -9.84 -12.44
N ARG A 28 9.65 -10.56 -11.89
CA ARG A 28 8.89 -11.58 -12.65
C ARG A 28 8.01 -10.94 -13.74
N GLU A 29 7.41 -9.79 -13.45
CA GLU A 29 6.59 -9.05 -14.42
C GLU A 29 7.40 -8.58 -15.63
N HIS A 30 8.67 -8.18 -15.45
CA HIS A 30 9.58 -7.87 -16.56
C HIS A 30 9.69 -9.04 -17.55
N ARG A 31 9.84 -10.28 -17.07
CA ARG A 31 9.95 -11.48 -17.92
C ARG A 31 8.66 -11.74 -18.68
N VAL A 32 7.53 -11.71 -17.97
CA VAL A 32 6.20 -11.93 -18.57
C VAL A 32 5.88 -10.89 -19.65
N LEU A 33 6.16 -9.61 -19.39
CA LEU A 33 5.92 -8.55 -20.36
C LEU A 33 6.83 -8.66 -21.58
N TYR A 34 8.09 -9.06 -21.39
CA TYR A 34 9.01 -9.28 -22.49
C TYR A 34 8.56 -10.46 -23.37
N GLU A 35 8.18 -11.58 -22.77
CA GLU A 35 7.70 -12.76 -23.51
C GLU A 35 6.42 -12.44 -24.31
N ARG A 36 5.53 -11.61 -23.75
CA ARG A 36 4.22 -11.32 -24.36
C ARG A 36 4.24 -10.18 -25.39
N HIS A 37 5.03 -9.15 -25.14
CA HIS A 37 4.99 -7.89 -25.88
C HIS A 37 6.37 -7.38 -26.29
N GLY A 38 7.40 -8.20 -26.11
CA GLY A 38 8.79 -7.85 -26.38
C GLY A 38 9.25 -6.66 -25.54
N ARG A 39 10.25 -5.95 -26.07
CA ARG A 39 10.80 -4.74 -25.46
C ARG A 39 9.73 -3.68 -25.14
N ALA A 40 8.76 -3.50 -26.03
CA ALA A 40 7.71 -2.48 -25.87
C ALA A 40 6.81 -2.75 -24.65
N GLY A 41 6.61 -4.01 -24.25
CA GLY A 41 5.90 -4.36 -23.03
C GLY A 41 6.61 -3.87 -21.77
N VAL A 42 7.91 -4.11 -21.72
CA VAL A 42 8.76 -3.74 -20.57
C VAL A 42 8.93 -2.22 -20.46
N GLU A 43 9.04 -1.51 -21.58
CA GLU A 43 9.14 -0.04 -21.59
C GLU A 43 7.86 0.64 -21.08
N ARG A 44 6.71 -0.03 -21.20
CA ARG A 44 5.42 0.47 -20.70
C ARG A 44 5.12 0.07 -19.26
N LEU A 45 5.99 -0.74 -18.64
CA LEU A 45 5.81 -1.16 -17.25
C LEU A 45 5.87 0.07 -16.34
N ALA A 46 4.75 0.40 -15.73
CA ALA A 46 4.66 1.46 -14.74
C ALA A 46 5.00 0.89 -13.36
N TYR A 47 6.08 1.37 -12.75
CA TYR A 47 6.45 1.03 -11.38
C TYR A 47 5.46 1.69 -10.41
N GLN A 48 4.32 1.04 -10.22
CA GLN A 48 3.41 1.36 -9.13
C GLN A 48 4.01 0.69 -7.89
N GLY A 49 4.46 1.50 -6.92
CA GLY A 49 5.18 1.02 -5.73
C GLY A 49 4.61 -0.28 -5.18
N GLY A 50 5.51 -1.22 -4.87
CA GLY A 50 5.22 -2.65 -4.76
C GLY A 50 3.96 -3.03 -3.98
N SER A 51 3.40 -4.18 -4.35
CA SER A 51 2.35 -4.85 -3.56
C SER A 51 2.81 -4.90 -2.11
N GLY A 52 2.06 -4.28 -1.20
CA GLY A 52 2.43 -4.25 0.21
C GLY A 52 2.65 -5.67 0.76
N PRO A 53 3.28 -5.81 1.93
CA PRO A 53 3.66 -7.11 2.51
C PRO A 53 2.50 -8.09 2.77
N LEU A 54 1.24 -7.66 2.62
CA LEU A 54 0.07 -8.53 2.69
C LEU A 54 -0.13 -9.28 1.38
N ARG A 55 -0.23 -10.60 1.50
CA ARG A 55 -0.69 -11.47 0.41
C ARG A 55 -2.18 -11.27 0.15
N ARG A 56 -2.65 -11.72 -1.02
CA ARG A 56 -4.04 -11.54 -1.46
C ARG A 56 -5.07 -12.20 -0.53
N ASP A 57 -4.75 -13.37 0.03
CA ASP A 57 -5.55 -14.05 1.06
C ASP A 57 -5.70 -13.21 2.35
N GLN A 58 -4.61 -12.56 2.75
CA GLN A 58 -4.59 -11.69 3.93
C GLN A 58 -5.34 -10.39 3.68
N ILE A 59 -5.31 -9.85 2.45
CA ILE A 59 -6.10 -8.68 2.04
C ILE A 59 -7.60 -8.99 2.14
N VAL A 60 -8.06 -10.14 1.60
CA VAL A 60 -9.49 -10.52 1.69
C VAL A 60 -9.93 -10.69 3.15
N THR A 61 -9.07 -11.29 3.99
CA THR A 61 -9.35 -11.42 5.43
C THR A 61 -9.42 -10.05 6.12
N LEU A 62 -8.54 -9.12 5.71
CA LEU A 62 -8.53 -7.76 6.23
C LEU A 62 -9.77 -6.97 5.79
N GLU A 63 -10.23 -7.16 4.55
CA GLU A 63 -11.47 -6.58 4.03
C GLU A 63 -12.69 -7.04 4.84
N ALA A 64 -12.81 -8.35 5.08
CA ALA A 64 -13.87 -8.91 5.92
C ALA A 64 -13.86 -8.33 7.34
N PHE A 65 -12.67 -8.26 7.97
CA PHE A 65 -12.54 -7.65 9.30
C PHE A 65 -12.98 -6.18 9.32
N VAL A 66 -12.58 -5.39 8.31
CA VAL A 66 -12.93 -3.97 8.21
C VAL A 66 -14.42 -3.79 7.98
N ASP A 67 -15.06 -4.66 7.19
CA ASP A 67 -16.50 -4.62 6.94
C ASP A 67 -17.33 -5.04 8.16
N GLU A 68 -16.88 -6.06 8.91
CA GLU A 68 -17.57 -6.55 10.11
C GLU A 68 -17.42 -5.63 11.32
N THR A 69 -16.21 -5.11 11.55
CA THR A 69 -15.90 -4.35 12.78
C THR A 69 -15.98 -2.84 12.60
N ALA A 70 -15.97 -2.34 11.36
CA ALA A 70 -15.96 -0.92 11.01
C ALA A 70 -14.98 -0.10 11.88
N PRO A 71 -13.69 -0.46 11.92
CA PRO A 71 -12.75 0.07 12.90
C PRO A 71 -12.60 1.59 12.74
N PRO A 72 -12.75 2.39 13.81
CA PRO A 72 -12.70 3.85 13.75
C PRO A 72 -11.32 4.41 13.38
N THR A 73 -10.23 3.66 13.63
CA THR A 73 -8.86 4.15 13.42
C THR A 73 -7.96 3.19 12.67
N ALA A 74 -7.01 3.74 11.90
CA ALA A 74 -5.98 2.94 11.22
C ALA A 74 -5.06 2.21 12.21
N CYS A 75 -4.95 2.68 13.46
CA CYS A 75 -4.14 2.03 14.49
C CYS A 75 -4.72 0.68 14.95
N GLU A 76 -6.04 0.58 15.04
CA GLU A 76 -6.70 -0.70 15.35
C GLU A 76 -6.50 -1.71 14.23
N VAL A 77 -6.56 -1.26 12.98
CA VAL A 77 -6.27 -2.11 11.83
C VAL A 77 -4.79 -2.50 11.80
N CYS A 78 -3.86 -1.61 12.19
CA CYS A 78 -2.44 -1.95 12.38
C CYS A 78 -2.26 -3.04 13.44
N ALA A 79 -2.96 -2.94 14.57
CA ALA A 79 -2.89 -3.93 15.65
C ALA A 79 -3.45 -5.29 15.22
N PHE A 80 -4.56 -5.30 14.49
CA PHE A 80 -5.12 -6.52 13.90
C PHE A 80 -4.13 -7.17 12.92
N VAL A 81 -3.56 -6.40 12.00
CA VAL A 81 -2.61 -6.92 11.00
C VAL A 81 -1.34 -7.46 11.65
N ALA A 82 -0.82 -6.76 12.68
CA ALA A 82 0.33 -7.23 13.44
C ALA A 82 0.02 -8.53 14.20
N GLY A 83 -1.11 -8.60 14.92
CA GLY A 83 -1.49 -9.78 15.70
C GLY A 83 -1.89 -10.99 14.85
N ARG A 84 -2.56 -10.77 13.71
CA ARG A 84 -3.11 -11.84 12.87
C ARG A 84 -2.11 -12.36 11.84
N PHE A 85 -1.30 -11.48 11.27
CA PHE A 85 -0.42 -11.80 10.14
C PHE A 85 1.07 -11.63 10.46
N GLY A 86 1.43 -11.07 11.62
CA GLY A 86 2.83 -10.78 11.97
C GLY A 86 3.46 -9.67 11.12
N VAL A 87 2.63 -8.87 10.44
CA VAL A 87 3.09 -7.80 9.54
C VAL A 87 2.90 -6.45 10.23
N HIS A 88 3.96 -5.64 10.28
CA HIS A 88 3.89 -4.31 10.88
C HIS A 88 3.70 -3.24 9.80
N TYR A 89 2.59 -2.50 9.88
CA TYR A 89 2.34 -1.33 9.05
C TYR A 89 2.44 -0.04 9.85
N GLY A 90 2.98 1.00 9.22
CA GLY A 90 2.76 2.36 9.68
C GLY A 90 1.31 2.81 9.40
N PRO A 91 0.69 3.64 10.27
CA PRO A 91 -0.69 4.10 10.10
C PRO A 91 -0.95 4.81 8.75
N ASN A 92 0.06 5.50 8.22
CA ASN A 92 0.01 6.17 6.92
C ASN A 92 0.00 5.18 5.75
N ALA A 93 0.80 4.12 5.82
CA ALA A 93 0.83 3.06 4.81
C ALA A 93 -0.50 2.29 4.80
N LEU A 94 -1.02 1.96 5.98
CA LEU A 94 -2.29 1.28 6.11
C LEU A 94 -3.46 2.16 5.67
N SER A 95 -3.44 3.45 5.99
CA SER A 95 -4.44 4.40 5.49
C SER A 95 -4.45 4.47 3.96
N LYS A 96 -3.30 4.32 3.28
CA LYS A 96 -3.25 4.24 1.81
C LYS A 96 -3.82 2.92 1.30
N LEU A 97 -3.53 1.81 1.99
CA LEU A 97 -4.07 0.48 1.66
C LEU A 97 -5.59 0.41 1.84
N LEU A 98 -6.14 1.12 2.83
CA LEU A 98 -7.58 1.14 3.12
C LEU A 98 -8.37 2.17 2.29
N LYS A 99 -7.71 3.11 1.61
CA LYS A 99 -8.39 4.14 0.79
C LYS A 99 -9.28 3.56 -0.33
N PRO A 100 -8.87 2.51 -1.06
CA PRO A 100 -9.71 1.86 -2.05
C PRO A 100 -10.94 1.16 -1.45
N LEU A 101 -10.91 0.81 -0.17
CA LEU A 101 -12.02 0.14 0.52
C LEU A 101 -13.12 1.16 0.81
N ALA A 102 -14.19 1.10 0.02
CA ALA A 102 -15.29 2.06 0.08
C ALA A 102 -16.00 2.09 1.46
N SER A 103 -15.99 1.00 2.22
CA SER A 103 -16.52 0.89 3.59
C SER A 103 -15.70 1.71 4.60
N TYR A 104 -14.37 1.57 4.62
CA TYR A 104 -13.50 2.35 5.51
C TYR A 104 -13.50 3.86 5.20
N SER A 105 -13.62 4.23 3.92
CA SER A 105 -13.74 5.65 3.55
C SER A 105 -15.02 6.31 4.10
N ARG A 106 -16.11 5.53 4.24
CA ARG A 106 -17.39 5.99 4.80
C ARG A 106 -17.32 6.16 6.32
N SER A 107 -16.72 5.23 7.05
CA SER A 107 -16.55 5.35 8.51
C SER A 107 -15.72 6.58 8.90
N ARG A 108 -14.65 6.88 8.13
CA ARG A 108 -13.86 8.11 8.30
C ARG A 108 -14.61 9.41 8.05
N LYS A 109 -15.57 9.42 7.11
CA LYS A 109 -16.42 10.60 6.87
C LYS A 109 -17.40 10.81 8.02
N ALA A 110 -17.92 9.72 8.58
CA ALA A 110 -18.82 9.76 9.72
C ALA A 110 -18.12 10.22 11.02
N SER A 111 -16.86 9.83 11.23
CA SER A 111 -16.10 10.15 12.45
C SER A 111 -15.40 11.51 12.42
N ARG A 112 -15.42 12.25 11.30
CA ARG A 112 -14.80 13.58 11.20
C ARG A 112 -15.76 14.62 11.79
N PRO A 113 -15.50 15.22 12.96
CA PRO A 113 -16.37 16.27 13.46
C PRO A 113 -16.36 17.44 12.48
N ARG A 114 -17.55 17.95 12.14
CA ARG A 114 -17.74 19.18 11.38
C ARG A 114 -16.96 20.28 12.11
N PRO A 115 -16.05 21.05 11.48
CA PRO A 115 -15.38 22.13 12.17
C PRO A 115 -16.45 23.14 12.60
N THR A 116 -16.77 23.13 13.90
CA THR A 116 -17.69 24.08 14.49
C THR A 116 -17.01 25.43 14.46
N ARG A 117 -17.44 26.30 13.55
CA ARG A 117 -17.17 27.74 13.65
C ARG A 117 -17.78 28.24 14.97
N ARG A 118 -16.91 28.53 15.95
CA ARG A 118 -16.94 29.61 16.97
C ARG A 118 -16.52 29.10 18.36
N CYS A 119 -15.40 29.63 18.83
CA CYS A 119 -15.29 30.41 20.08
C CYS A 119 -14.35 31.58 19.72
N SER A 120 -14.83 32.77 19.37
CA SER A 120 -15.07 33.92 20.26
C SER A 120 -13.97 34.13 21.32
N GLY A 121 -13.22 35.24 21.17
CA GLY A 121 -12.67 35.96 22.31
C GLY A 121 -11.15 36.01 22.44
N VAL A 122 -10.43 36.57 21.48
CA VAL A 122 -9.16 37.28 21.80
C VAL A 122 -9.15 38.61 21.05
N SER A 123 -9.35 39.69 21.80
CA SER A 123 -9.15 41.05 21.36
C SER A 123 -7.65 41.29 21.26
N TRP A 124 -7.15 41.65 20.08
CA TRP A 124 -5.82 42.22 19.94
C TRP A 124 -5.91 43.71 20.29
N ARG A 125 -5.55 44.06 21.52
CA ARG A 125 -5.16 45.43 21.90
C ARG A 125 -3.71 45.38 22.40
N THR A 126 -2.85 46.03 21.62
CA THR A 126 -1.64 46.78 22.02
C THR A 126 -0.80 46.25 23.17
N PHE A 127 0.41 45.78 22.85
CA PHE A 127 1.66 46.33 23.39
C PHE A 127 2.80 46.07 22.40
#